data_AF-A0A651EIL7-F1
#
_entry.id   AF-A0A651EIL7-F1
#
_cell.length_a   1.000
_cell.length_b   1.000
_cell.length_c   1.000
_cell.angle_alpha   90.00
_cell.angle_beta   90.00
_cell.angle_gamma   90.00
#
_symmetry.space_group_name_H-M   'P 1'
#
loop_
_entity.id
_entity.type
_entity.pdbx_description
1 polymer ?
#
loop_
_entity_poly.entity_id
_entity_poly.type
_entity_poly.pdbx_seq_one_letter_code
_entity_poly.pdbx_strand_id
1 'polypeptide(L)'
;MRDPIILNHRSPLLPSTARYWKDLLYRVTKVGTEIEVAPPKRVKREDFEADVQTALQPSHDFACLGTHGVLDVVAEHCGVEIQVIGRQPYFRTLQSQYASIMSFLHRSGARPRATCGLHFHLLTPGLAEPVPEVIVANLWNLVRRYAPELKFLTSGGDKRETLCRRRNYNSHLEMVQHSPVIMTMQEIHRTLKNSSAVPEHQNFLNLEHLQFNATGDILPFHLEFRFPDADLAPTSVTAKTFLFMALLLKAVDLGQYGVIHVGKIRPWRRKIELLNLLSNNDGNLATSDTSGVTNAVIEELQQGLYELLDLLAPTFNYFVDNPALPVLTALVEQPISLRRCAGYDWAEIEQTLSDRTRLDDVGFDETDRDMMQHIDLGDWGQFPSLEAWCWYAARELYLTPQNLEHRLEHLDTMRGIRWDTTQGTLVFTS
;
A
#
# COMPACT_ATOMS: atom_id res chain seq x y z
N MET A 1 -17.43 -15.26 7.08
CA MET A 1 -18.52 -14.30 6.79
C MET A 1 -17.90 -12.91 6.91
N ARG A 2 -17.87 -12.10 5.84
CA ARG A 2 -17.26 -10.76 5.85
C ARG A 2 -17.99 -9.86 6.86
N ASP A 3 -17.27 -9.13 7.70
CA ASP A 3 -17.88 -8.19 8.65
C ASP A 3 -18.40 -6.97 7.87
N PRO A 4 -19.69 -6.61 7.92
CA PRO A 4 -20.20 -5.50 7.11
C PRO A 4 -19.57 -4.17 7.53
N ILE A 5 -19.25 -3.32 6.55
CA ILE A 5 -18.90 -1.92 6.81
C ILE A 5 -20.19 -1.16 7.10
N ILE A 6 -20.32 -0.68 8.34
CA ILE A 6 -21.43 0.17 8.77
C ILE A 6 -21.00 1.63 8.56
N LEU A 7 -21.89 2.47 8.05
CA LEU A 7 -21.62 3.87 7.78
C LEU A 7 -22.59 4.75 8.59
N ASN A 8 -22.05 5.82 9.17
CA ASN A 8 -22.82 6.83 9.90
C ASN A 8 -22.97 8.07 9.03
N HIS A 9 -24.21 8.49 8.75
CA HIS A 9 -24.55 9.55 7.80
C HIS A 9 -24.26 10.98 8.30
N ARG A 10 -23.15 11.21 9.00
CA ARG A 10 -22.68 12.57 9.31
C ARG A 10 -21.99 13.14 8.08
N SER A 11 -22.58 14.20 7.52
CA SER A 11 -22.01 15.04 6.45
C SER A 11 -21.42 14.26 5.26
N PRO A 12 -22.22 13.42 4.57
CA PRO A 12 -21.74 12.70 3.39
C PRO A 12 -21.38 13.67 2.24
N LEU A 13 -20.39 13.27 1.44
CA LEU A 13 -20.07 13.96 0.19
C LEU A 13 -21.18 13.75 -0.83
N LEU A 14 -21.51 14.81 -1.58
CA LEU A 14 -22.30 14.63 -2.79
C LEU A 14 -21.51 13.78 -3.81
N PRO A 15 -22.17 12.96 -4.64
CA PRO A 15 -21.47 12.13 -5.63
C PRO A 15 -20.56 12.92 -6.57
N SER A 16 -20.97 14.12 -6.99
CA SER A 16 -20.15 15.02 -7.80
C SER A 16 -18.90 15.50 -7.05
N THR A 17 -19.04 15.83 -5.77
CA THR A 17 -17.94 16.26 -4.90
C THR A 17 -16.97 15.11 -4.62
N ALA A 18 -17.47 13.89 -4.41
CA ALA A 18 -16.62 12.72 -4.24
C ALA A 18 -15.84 12.38 -5.51
N ARG A 19 -16.47 12.44 -6.69
CA ARG A 19 -15.77 12.29 -7.97
C ARG A 19 -14.67 13.35 -8.14
N TYR A 20 -15.00 14.62 -7.86
CA TYR A 20 -14.02 15.70 -7.88
C TYR A 20 -12.81 15.42 -6.98
N TRP A 21 -13.03 15.09 -5.71
CA TRP A 21 -11.95 14.83 -4.77
C TRP A 21 -11.15 13.58 -5.11
N LYS A 22 -11.79 12.53 -5.62
CA LYS A 22 -11.10 11.31 -6.03
C LYS A 22 -10.16 11.60 -7.20
N ASP A 23 -10.66 12.30 -8.23
CA ASP A 23 -9.86 12.67 -9.39
C ASP A 23 -8.74 13.65 -9.01
N LEU A 24 -9.02 14.64 -8.16
CA LEU A 24 -8.04 15.61 -7.70
C LEU A 24 -6.94 14.96 -6.87
N LEU A 25 -7.31 14.21 -5.81
CA LEU A 25 -6.35 13.56 -4.93
C LEU A 25 -5.49 12.55 -5.68
N TYR A 26 -6.03 11.80 -6.65
CA TYR A 26 -5.20 10.93 -7.48
C TYR A 26 -4.13 11.70 -8.27
N ARG A 27 -4.46 12.89 -8.78
CA ARG A 27 -3.55 13.70 -9.59
C ARG A 27 -2.50 14.42 -8.76
N VAL A 28 -2.86 14.92 -7.58
CA VAL A 28 -2.01 15.82 -6.79
C VAL A 28 -1.31 15.14 -5.61
N THR A 29 -1.80 13.98 -5.16
CA THR A 29 -1.17 13.27 -4.04
C THR A 29 0.13 12.62 -4.50
N LYS A 30 1.21 12.98 -3.82
CA LYS A 30 2.51 12.32 -3.90
C LYS A 30 2.66 11.42 -2.67
N VAL A 31 3.24 10.24 -2.87
CA VAL A 31 3.60 9.35 -1.75
C VAL A 31 5.11 9.36 -1.58
N GLY A 32 5.59 10.10 -0.59
CA GLY A 32 7.00 10.10 -0.19
C GLY A 32 7.29 8.99 0.81
N THR A 33 8.56 8.61 0.97
CA THR A 33 8.96 7.62 1.98
C THR A 33 10.20 8.02 2.73
N GLU A 34 10.28 7.61 3.99
CA GLU A 34 11.49 7.64 4.81
C GLU A 34 11.99 6.21 4.96
N ILE A 35 13.16 5.91 4.38
CA ILE A 35 13.78 4.58 4.45
C ILE A 35 14.88 4.63 5.50
N GLU A 36 14.66 3.99 6.64
CA GLU A 36 15.68 3.89 7.68
C GLU A 36 16.55 2.64 7.49
N VAL A 37 17.87 2.79 7.62
CA VAL A 37 18.81 1.67 7.60
C VAL A 37 19.96 1.87 8.57
N ALA A 38 20.43 0.76 9.16
CA ALA A 38 21.64 0.77 9.97
C ALA A 38 22.90 0.57 9.11
N PRO A 39 24.04 1.17 9.50
CA PRO A 39 25.30 0.97 8.80
C PRO A 39 25.74 -0.51 8.86
N PRO A 40 26.67 -0.93 8.00
CA PRO A 40 27.29 -2.26 8.06
C PRO A 40 27.94 -2.53 9.43
N LYS A 41 28.23 -3.80 9.73
CA LYS A 41 28.97 -4.11 10.97
C LYS A 41 30.35 -3.46 10.91
N ARG A 42 30.77 -2.80 12.00
CA ARG A 42 32.08 -2.16 12.17
C ARG A 42 32.34 -0.93 11.29
N VAL A 43 31.32 -0.40 10.61
CA VAL A 43 31.39 0.89 9.92
C VAL A 43 30.75 1.94 10.81
N LYS A 44 31.38 3.11 10.95
CA LYS A 44 30.80 4.23 11.71
C LYS A 44 29.62 4.81 10.95
N ARG A 45 28.64 5.34 11.67
CA ARG A 45 27.44 5.93 11.08
C ARG A 45 27.81 7.10 10.17
N GLU A 46 28.74 7.94 10.60
CA GLU A 46 29.18 9.14 9.87
C GLU A 46 29.81 8.79 8.52
N ASP A 47 30.67 7.76 8.50
CA ASP A 47 31.32 7.31 7.26
C ASP A 47 30.27 6.73 6.29
N PHE A 48 29.34 5.92 6.80
CA PHE A 48 28.24 5.36 6.01
C PHE A 48 27.29 6.44 5.48
N GLU A 49 26.94 7.44 6.31
CA GLU A 49 26.11 8.58 5.93
C GLU A 49 26.74 9.37 4.78
N ALA A 50 28.04 9.66 4.87
CA ALA A 50 28.78 10.36 3.81
C ALA A 50 28.82 9.56 2.50
N ASP A 51 28.98 8.24 2.59
CA ASP A 51 28.94 7.34 1.43
C ASP A 51 27.54 7.34 0.78
N VAL A 52 26.47 7.28 1.59
CA VAL A 52 25.08 7.32 1.11
C VAL A 52 24.76 8.67 0.46
N GLN A 53 25.15 9.80 1.08
CA GLN A 53 24.98 11.14 0.51
C GLN A 53 25.72 11.27 -0.84
N THR A 54 26.97 10.81 -0.90
CA THR A 54 27.77 10.87 -2.13
C THR A 54 27.16 10.03 -3.24
N ALA A 55 26.67 8.83 -2.93
CA ALA A 55 26.12 7.91 -3.91
C ALA A 55 24.72 8.30 -4.41
N LEU A 56 23.84 8.72 -3.48
CA LEU A 56 22.45 9.02 -3.81
C LEU A 56 22.23 10.47 -4.26
N GLN A 57 23.21 11.36 -4.06
CA GLN A 57 23.19 12.75 -4.50
C GLN A 57 21.86 13.45 -4.15
N PRO A 58 21.55 13.59 -2.84
CA PRO A 58 20.32 14.24 -2.41
C PRO A 58 20.18 15.62 -3.04
N SER A 59 18.98 15.92 -3.51
CA SER A 59 18.68 17.18 -4.20
C SER A 59 18.59 18.37 -3.26
N HIS A 60 18.20 18.13 -2.00
CA HIS A 60 17.83 19.12 -0.99
C HIS A 60 16.76 20.13 -1.46
N ASP A 61 16.03 19.80 -2.53
CA ASP A 61 15.02 20.66 -3.13
C ASP A 61 13.85 19.82 -3.65
N PHE A 62 12.67 20.00 -3.06
CA PHE A 62 11.44 19.34 -3.48
C PHE A 62 11.03 19.62 -4.94
N ALA A 63 11.53 20.70 -5.54
CA ALA A 63 11.30 21.03 -6.94
C ALA A 63 12.25 20.29 -7.90
N CYS A 64 13.35 19.72 -7.40
CA CYS A 64 14.35 19.02 -8.19
C CYS A 64 14.39 17.53 -7.81
N LEU A 65 13.95 16.65 -8.70
CA LEU A 65 13.93 15.21 -8.39
C LEU A 65 15.36 14.64 -8.18
N GLY A 66 16.38 15.24 -8.78
CA GLY A 66 17.73 14.68 -8.80
C GLY A 66 17.78 13.30 -9.48
N THR A 67 18.92 12.62 -9.37
CA THR A 67 19.18 11.34 -10.05
C THR A 67 18.35 10.20 -9.47
N HIS A 68 18.26 10.14 -8.14
CA HIS A 68 17.66 9.02 -7.41
C HIS A 68 16.32 9.37 -6.77
N GLY A 69 15.81 10.60 -6.96
CA GLY A 69 14.59 11.02 -6.28
C GLY A 69 14.74 11.15 -4.77
N VAL A 70 15.95 11.40 -4.28
CA VAL A 70 16.26 11.57 -2.86
C VAL A 70 16.27 13.07 -2.53
N LEU A 71 15.51 13.44 -1.51
CA LEU A 71 15.48 14.80 -0.96
C LEU A 71 16.70 15.01 -0.08
N ASP A 72 16.86 14.16 0.92
CA ASP A 72 17.89 14.29 1.95
C ASP A 72 18.29 12.94 2.52
N VAL A 73 19.43 12.90 3.19
CA VAL A 73 19.94 11.76 3.96
C VAL A 73 20.35 12.29 5.33
N VAL A 74 19.57 11.93 6.35
CA VAL A 74 19.70 12.50 7.69
C VAL A 74 20.13 11.44 8.72
N ALA A 75 20.74 11.91 9.79
CA ALA A 75 21.10 11.11 10.94
C ALA A 75 19.84 10.61 11.69
N GLU A 76 19.75 9.31 11.95
CA GLU A 76 18.66 8.73 12.74
C GLU A 76 19.21 7.75 13.79
N HIS A 77 18.46 7.51 14.88
CA HIS A 77 18.84 6.68 16.02
C HIS A 77 19.35 5.29 15.63
N CYS A 78 18.85 4.72 14.53
CA CYS A 78 19.20 3.40 14.05
C CYS A 78 20.34 3.39 13.02
N GLY A 79 20.71 4.56 12.48
CA GLY A 79 21.70 4.73 11.42
C GLY A 79 21.44 6.01 10.62
N VAL A 80 20.87 5.85 9.43
CA VAL A 80 20.49 6.96 8.55
C VAL A 80 19.05 6.78 8.07
N GLU A 81 18.38 7.90 7.84
CA GLU A 81 17.08 7.97 7.18
C GLU A 81 17.28 8.62 5.80
N ILE A 82 16.76 7.95 4.77
CA ILE A 82 16.78 8.45 3.40
C ILE A 82 15.38 8.96 3.09
N GLN A 83 15.26 10.27 2.91
CA GLN A 83 14.02 10.94 2.61
C GLN A 83 13.82 10.97 1.09
N VAL A 84 12.81 10.25 0.60
CA VAL A 84 12.56 10.06 -0.82
C VAL A 84 11.46 11.00 -1.28
N ILE A 85 11.73 11.78 -2.34
CA ILE A 85 10.74 12.64 -2.98
C ILE A 85 9.66 11.76 -3.59
N GLY A 86 8.44 11.92 -3.07
CA GLY A 86 7.27 11.25 -3.62
C GLY A 86 6.99 11.70 -5.05
N ARG A 87 6.60 10.75 -5.90
CA ARG A 87 6.15 11.04 -7.28
C ARG A 87 4.66 10.79 -7.40
N GLN A 88 4.05 11.34 -8.46
CA GLN A 88 2.74 10.86 -8.87
C GLN A 88 2.84 9.35 -9.11
N PRO A 89 1.89 8.54 -8.62
CA PRO A 89 2.06 7.10 -8.54
C PRO A 89 1.97 6.44 -9.92
N TYR A 90 3.12 6.26 -10.56
CA TYR A 90 3.30 5.39 -11.74
C TYR A 90 4.25 4.25 -11.38
N PHE A 91 3.79 3.01 -11.52
CA PHE A 91 4.41 1.85 -10.86
C PHE A 91 5.87 1.65 -11.27
N ARG A 92 6.15 1.55 -12.58
CA ARG A 92 7.51 1.29 -13.08
C ARG A 92 8.51 2.37 -12.71
N THR A 93 8.07 3.62 -12.74
CA THR A 93 8.89 4.77 -12.41
C THR A 93 9.26 4.78 -10.93
N LEU A 94 8.31 4.48 -10.04
CA LEU A 94 8.58 4.33 -8.61
C LEU A 94 9.46 3.10 -8.33
N GLN A 95 9.16 1.96 -8.96
CA GLN A 95 9.95 0.73 -8.83
C GLN A 95 11.41 0.95 -9.23
N SER A 96 11.66 1.64 -10.34
CA SER A 96 13.01 1.98 -10.81
C SER A 96 13.74 2.91 -9.83
N GLN A 97 13.04 3.92 -9.29
CA GLN A 97 13.59 4.83 -8.29
C GLN A 97 14.03 4.07 -7.04
N TYR A 98 13.15 3.26 -6.44
CA TYR A 98 13.49 2.46 -5.26
C TYR A 98 14.56 1.41 -5.56
N ALA A 99 14.55 0.81 -6.76
CA ALA A 99 15.58 -0.12 -7.18
C ALA A 99 16.96 0.54 -7.22
N SER A 100 17.05 1.78 -7.70
CA SER A 100 18.31 2.52 -7.73
C SER A 100 18.86 2.77 -6.31
N ILE A 101 17.99 3.17 -5.37
CA ILE A 101 18.34 3.42 -3.96
C ILE A 101 18.77 2.11 -3.28
N MET A 102 17.91 1.09 -3.34
CA MET A 102 18.13 -0.17 -2.62
C MET A 102 19.29 -0.97 -3.19
N SER A 103 19.57 -0.87 -4.50
CA SER A 103 20.74 -1.48 -5.12
C SER A 103 22.04 -0.96 -4.51
N PHE A 104 22.12 0.34 -4.21
CA PHE A 104 23.26 0.91 -3.47
C PHE A 104 23.28 0.41 -2.01
N LEU A 105 22.15 0.47 -1.32
CA LEU A 105 22.04 0.01 0.08
C LEU A 105 22.49 -1.45 0.25
N HIS A 106 22.08 -2.33 -0.65
CA HIS A 106 22.50 -3.73 -0.67
C HIS A 106 24.01 -3.88 -0.88
N ARG A 107 24.57 -3.21 -1.90
CA ARG A 107 26.02 -3.28 -2.18
C ARG A 107 26.87 -2.71 -1.05
N SER A 108 26.38 -1.67 -0.38
CA SER A 108 27.07 -1.04 0.75
C SER A 108 26.97 -1.87 2.04
N GLY A 109 26.13 -2.91 2.09
CA GLY A 109 25.94 -3.75 3.26
C GLY A 109 25.03 -3.13 4.33
N ALA A 110 24.13 -2.23 3.93
CA ALA A 110 23.12 -1.63 4.80
C ALA A 110 22.25 -2.70 5.47
N ARG A 111 21.77 -2.44 6.68
CA ARG A 111 21.06 -3.45 7.48
C ARG A 111 19.70 -2.93 7.96
N PRO A 112 18.59 -3.57 7.55
CA PRO A 112 17.28 -3.30 8.12
C PRO A 112 17.18 -4.00 9.49
N ARG A 113 17.26 -3.21 10.56
CA ARG A 113 17.16 -3.70 11.94
C ARG A 113 15.73 -3.53 12.45
N ALA A 114 15.42 -4.17 13.57
CA ALA A 114 14.15 -4.00 14.29
C ALA A 114 13.88 -2.58 14.81
N THR A 115 14.85 -1.68 14.77
CA THR A 115 14.67 -0.26 15.07
C THR A 115 14.36 0.56 13.82
N CYS A 116 14.73 0.07 12.64
CA CYS A 116 14.60 0.77 11.37
C CYS A 116 13.15 0.72 10.84
N GLY A 117 12.58 1.89 10.56
CA GLY A 117 11.28 2.05 9.94
C GLY A 117 11.28 2.19 8.43
N LEU A 118 10.07 2.10 7.88
CA LEU A 118 9.73 2.57 6.54
C LEU A 118 8.47 3.41 6.67
N HIS A 119 8.59 4.73 6.63
CA HIS A 119 7.43 5.60 6.75
C HIS A 119 6.92 6.00 5.38
N PHE A 120 5.60 6.11 5.23
CA PHE A 120 4.96 6.56 3.99
C PHE A 120 4.16 7.82 4.26
N HIS A 121 4.47 8.88 3.52
CA HIS A 121 3.81 10.17 3.65
C HIS A 121 2.85 10.39 2.48
N LEU A 122 1.58 10.62 2.77
CA LEU A 122 0.63 11.13 1.76
C LEU A 122 0.68 12.65 1.80
N LEU A 123 1.13 13.25 0.70
CA LEU A 123 1.42 14.67 0.61
C LEU A 123 0.66 15.26 -0.57
N THR A 124 0.10 16.45 -0.40
CA THR A 124 -0.56 17.20 -1.49
C THR A 124 0.07 18.59 -1.65
N PRO A 125 1.37 18.66 -2.02
CA PRO A 125 2.07 19.93 -2.11
C PRO A 125 1.41 20.83 -3.16
N GLY A 126 1.10 22.06 -2.77
CA GLY A 126 0.45 23.05 -3.64
C GLY A 126 -1.07 22.84 -3.81
N LEU A 127 -1.71 21.97 -3.02
CA LEU A 127 -3.16 21.89 -2.97
C LEU A 127 -3.74 23.24 -2.52
N ALA A 128 -4.67 23.79 -3.32
CA ALA A 128 -5.25 25.12 -3.09
C ALA A 128 -6.54 25.09 -2.27
N GLU A 129 -7.16 23.92 -2.13
CA GLU A 129 -8.47 23.76 -1.50
C GLU A 129 -8.40 22.77 -0.33
N PRO A 130 -9.12 23.03 0.77
CA PRO A 130 -9.05 22.18 1.94
C PRO A 130 -9.79 20.86 1.71
N VAL A 131 -9.15 19.74 2.08
CA VAL A 131 -9.70 18.39 1.97
C VAL A 131 -10.84 18.21 2.99
N PRO A 132 -12.04 17.77 2.57
CA PRO A 132 -13.14 17.52 3.48
C PRO A 132 -12.79 16.58 4.62
N GLU A 133 -13.20 16.94 5.84
CA GLU A 133 -12.92 16.14 7.05
C GLU A 133 -13.34 14.66 6.91
N VAL A 134 -14.48 14.41 6.27
CA VAL A 134 -15.04 13.06 6.06
C VAL A 134 -14.07 12.11 5.34
N ILE A 135 -13.22 12.62 4.45
CA ILE A 135 -12.21 11.81 3.74
C ILE A 135 -11.15 11.34 4.75
N VAL A 136 -10.67 12.23 5.61
CA VAL A 136 -9.64 11.92 6.62
C VAL A 136 -10.21 11.02 7.71
N ALA A 137 -11.46 11.26 8.13
CA ALA A 137 -12.19 10.41 9.06
C ALA A 137 -12.36 8.98 8.53
N ASN A 138 -12.68 8.82 7.25
CA ASN A 138 -12.78 7.51 6.63
C ASN A 138 -11.43 6.83 6.45
N LEU A 139 -10.37 7.57 6.10
CA LEU A 139 -9.03 7.01 6.02
C LEU A 139 -8.57 6.50 7.39
N TRP A 140 -8.73 7.32 8.43
CA TRP A 140 -8.47 6.94 9.83
C TRP A 140 -9.21 5.65 10.21
N ASN A 141 -10.49 5.54 9.87
CA ASN A 141 -11.28 4.35 10.20
C ASN A 141 -11.01 3.12 9.32
N LEU A 142 -10.63 3.29 8.06
CA LEU A 142 -10.13 2.19 7.22
C LEU A 142 -8.86 1.61 7.82
N VAL A 143 -7.90 2.47 8.18
CA VAL A 143 -6.64 2.06 8.82
C VAL A 143 -6.94 1.39 10.15
N ARG A 144 -7.81 1.94 11.00
CA ARG A 144 -8.21 1.31 12.27
C ARG A 144 -8.84 -0.06 12.08
N ARG A 145 -9.75 -0.19 11.12
CA ARG A 145 -10.47 -1.45 10.86
C ARG A 145 -9.52 -2.57 10.45
N TYR A 146 -8.49 -2.26 9.66
CA TYR A 146 -7.53 -3.22 9.14
C TYR A 146 -6.13 -3.08 9.76
N ALA A 147 -6.01 -2.44 10.92
CA ALA A 147 -4.72 -2.15 11.55
C ALA A 147 -3.85 -3.40 11.81
N PRO A 148 -4.37 -4.50 12.40
CA PRO A 148 -3.54 -5.70 12.59
C PRO A 148 -3.12 -6.32 11.26
N GLU A 149 -4.01 -6.34 10.27
CA GLU A 149 -3.72 -6.83 8.92
C GLU A 149 -2.63 -6.00 8.24
N LEU A 150 -2.75 -4.68 8.28
CA LEU A 150 -1.78 -3.74 7.72
C LEU A 150 -0.41 -3.88 8.41
N LYS A 151 -0.39 -4.01 9.74
CA LYS A 151 0.87 -4.25 10.47
C LYS A 151 1.51 -5.57 10.06
N PHE A 152 0.72 -6.63 9.89
CA PHE A 152 1.22 -7.93 9.45
C PHE A 152 1.74 -7.89 8.01
N LEU A 153 0.99 -7.33 7.07
CA LEU A 153 1.39 -7.18 5.65
C LEU A 153 2.71 -6.42 5.49
N THR A 154 2.94 -5.42 6.35
CA THR A 154 4.09 -4.53 6.29
C THR A 154 5.20 -4.89 7.28
N SER A 155 5.10 -6.05 7.92
CA SER A 155 6.09 -6.56 8.87
C SER A 155 7.40 -6.98 8.17
N GLY A 156 8.53 -6.74 8.83
CA GLY A 156 9.86 -6.90 8.23
C GLY A 156 10.88 -7.66 9.07
N GLY A 157 10.50 -8.21 10.23
CA GLY A 157 11.37 -8.99 11.11
C GLY A 157 11.85 -10.31 10.50
N ASP A 158 12.94 -10.89 11.02
CA ASP A 158 13.61 -12.07 10.45
C ASP A 158 13.47 -13.35 11.28
N LYS A 159 12.68 -13.33 12.34
CA LYS A 159 12.40 -14.49 13.19
C LYS A 159 10.93 -14.54 13.57
N ARG A 160 10.44 -15.76 13.84
CA ARG A 160 9.03 -16.02 14.11
C ARG A 160 8.54 -15.37 15.39
N GLU A 161 9.43 -15.24 16.36
CA GLU A 161 9.20 -14.61 17.67
C GLU A 161 9.38 -13.08 17.62
N THR A 162 9.85 -12.52 16.49
CA THR A 162 10.10 -11.10 16.31
C THR A 162 9.72 -10.61 14.91
N LEU A 163 8.48 -10.90 14.47
CA LEU A 163 8.02 -10.53 13.12
C LEU A 163 7.94 -9.02 12.90
N CYS A 164 7.70 -8.26 13.96
CA CYS A 164 7.42 -6.82 13.91
C CYS A 164 8.38 -6.00 14.79
N ARG A 165 8.60 -4.73 14.40
CA ARG A 165 9.22 -3.72 15.28
C ARG A 165 8.39 -3.49 16.54
N ARG A 166 9.05 -3.13 17.65
CA ARG A 166 8.37 -2.82 18.91
C ARG A 166 7.41 -1.63 18.81
N ARG A 167 6.43 -1.59 19.72
CA ARG A 167 5.35 -0.60 19.75
C ARG A 167 5.83 0.84 19.95
N ASN A 168 6.92 1.08 20.68
CA ASN A 168 7.43 2.43 20.99
C ASN A 168 7.93 3.20 19.76
N TYR A 169 7.88 2.62 18.56
CA TYR A 169 8.19 3.32 17.31
C TYR A 169 6.98 3.46 16.39
N ASN A 170 5.84 2.83 16.71
CA ASN A 170 4.64 2.77 15.86
C ASN A 170 3.37 2.40 16.68
N SER A 171 3.12 3.12 17.76
CA SER A 171 2.08 2.78 18.74
C SER A 171 0.66 2.95 18.20
N HIS A 172 -0.14 1.88 18.31
CA HIS A 172 -1.57 1.88 17.98
C HIS A 172 -2.48 2.28 19.14
N LEU A 173 -1.94 2.51 20.35
CA LEU A 173 -2.73 2.64 21.59
C LEU A 173 -3.77 3.76 21.54
N GLU A 174 -3.41 4.92 21.01
CA GLU A 174 -4.33 6.05 20.88
C GLU A 174 -5.28 5.85 19.70
N MET A 175 -4.74 5.36 18.58
CA MET A 175 -5.51 5.12 17.36
C MET A 175 -6.70 4.19 17.61
N VAL A 176 -6.55 3.14 18.43
CA VAL A 176 -7.67 2.24 18.73
C VAL A 176 -8.75 2.90 19.60
N GLN A 177 -8.42 3.89 20.41
CA GLN A 177 -9.36 4.53 21.33
C GLN A 177 -10.23 5.59 20.66
N HIS A 178 -9.64 6.37 19.74
CA HIS A 178 -10.29 7.57 19.23
C HIS A 178 -11.01 7.34 17.90
N SER A 179 -12.29 7.70 17.85
CA SER A 179 -13.17 7.40 16.71
C SER A 179 -13.86 8.65 16.17
N PRO A 180 -13.81 8.90 14.85
CA PRO A 180 -14.46 10.06 14.23
C PRO A 180 -15.99 9.95 14.19
N VAL A 181 -16.55 8.85 14.71
CA VAL A 181 -18.01 8.72 14.95
C VAL A 181 -18.45 9.60 16.13
N ILE A 182 -17.58 9.78 17.13
CA ILE A 182 -17.88 10.49 18.38
C ILE A 182 -17.03 11.73 18.60
N MET A 183 -15.93 11.87 17.87
CA MET A 183 -15.01 13.01 17.90
C MET A 183 -14.84 13.56 16.47
N THR A 184 -14.49 14.82 16.33
CA THR A 184 -13.96 15.37 15.07
C THR A 184 -12.51 14.93 14.88
N MET A 185 -12.02 14.92 13.64
CA MET A 185 -10.60 14.67 13.36
C MET A 185 -9.70 15.74 13.99
N GLN A 186 -10.18 16.98 14.13
CA GLN A 186 -9.45 18.04 14.85
C GLN A 186 -9.29 17.71 16.34
N GLU A 187 -10.32 17.17 16.98
CA GLU A 187 -10.24 16.72 18.37
C GLU A 187 -9.30 15.53 18.51
N ILE A 188 -9.37 14.55 17.60
CA ILE A 188 -8.46 13.40 17.57
C ILE A 188 -7.01 13.90 17.45
N HIS A 189 -6.71 14.74 16.47
CA HIS A 189 -5.39 15.33 16.26
C HIS A 189 -4.86 16.03 17.52
N ARG A 190 -5.68 16.86 18.17
CA ARG A 190 -5.30 17.54 19.42
C ARG A 190 -5.07 16.56 20.57
N THR A 191 -5.83 15.48 20.67
CA THR A 191 -5.63 14.43 21.68
C THR A 191 -4.31 13.71 21.45
N LEU A 192 -3.98 13.34 20.21
CA LEU A 192 -2.70 12.71 19.88
C LEU A 192 -1.52 13.62 20.22
N LYS A 193 -1.60 14.90 19.84
CA LYS A 193 -0.58 15.90 20.09
C LYS A 193 -0.30 16.14 21.58
N ASN A 194 -1.34 16.10 22.40
CA ASN A 194 -1.25 16.35 23.84
C ASN A 194 -1.07 15.06 24.66
N SER A 195 -0.97 13.89 24.02
CA SER A 195 -0.83 12.61 24.73
C SER A 195 0.52 12.53 25.42
N SER A 196 0.51 12.14 26.69
CA SER A 196 1.71 11.73 27.43
C SER A 196 1.98 10.23 27.35
N ALA A 197 1.04 9.45 26.80
CA ALA A 197 1.15 8.00 26.69
C ALA A 197 1.90 7.58 25.43
N VAL A 198 1.69 8.30 24.32
CA VAL A 198 2.33 8.05 23.03
C VAL A 198 2.85 9.36 22.47
N PRO A 199 4.17 9.51 22.27
CA PRO A 199 4.72 10.66 21.55
C PRO A 199 4.06 10.82 20.17
N GLU A 200 3.77 12.07 19.77
CA GLU A 200 3.01 12.37 18.55
C GLU A 200 3.57 11.65 17.31
N HIS A 201 4.88 11.78 17.06
CA HIS A 201 5.63 11.13 15.99
C HIS A 201 5.76 9.61 16.12
N GLN A 202 5.22 8.96 17.16
CA GLN A 202 5.24 7.50 17.31
C GLN A 202 3.88 6.88 17.06
N ASN A 203 2.85 7.67 16.73
CA ASN A 203 1.54 7.14 16.42
C ASN A 203 1.57 6.28 15.14
N PHE A 204 0.82 5.18 15.15
CA PHE A 204 0.69 4.24 14.03
C PHE A 204 0.34 4.94 12.71
N LEU A 205 -0.63 5.86 12.78
CA LEU A 205 -0.98 6.83 11.75
C LEU A 205 -0.75 8.23 12.35
N ASN A 206 0.33 8.88 11.94
CA ASN A 206 0.74 10.18 12.45
C ASN A 206 0.02 11.30 11.69
N LEU A 207 -0.57 12.22 12.46
CA LEU A 207 -1.38 13.34 11.98
C LEU A 207 -0.70 14.70 12.23
N GLU A 208 0.54 14.72 12.75
CA GLU A 208 1.27 15.91 13.21
C GLU A 208 1.28 17.08 12.21
N HIS A 209 1.35 16.75 10.92
CA HIS A 209 1.48 17.74 9.85
C HIS A 209 0.13 18.23 9.29
N LEU A 210 -0.99 17.72 9.78
CA LEU A 210 -2.30 18.21 9.39
C LEU A 210 -2.60 19.56 10.05
N GLN A 211 -3.26 20.43 9.29
CA GLN A 211 -3.87 21.64 9.84
C GLN A 211 -5.34 21.69 9.47
N PHE A 212 -6.14 22.18 10.41
CA PHE A 212 -7.60 22.25 10.29
C PHE A 212 -8.01 23.71 10.19
N ASN A 213 -8.82 24.03 9.18
CA ASN A 213 -9.41 25.35 9.02
C ASN A 213 -10.61 25.54 9.97
N ALA A 214 -11.30 26.67 9.87
CA ALA A 214 -12.46 26.98 10.71
C ALA A 214 -13.67 26.05 10.50
N THR A 215 -13.76 25.36 9.36
CA THR A 215 -14.84 24.39 9.05
C THR A 215 -14.47 22.96 9.44
N GLY A 216 -13.25 22.72 9.93
CA GLY A 216 -12.74 21.38 10.24
C GLY A 216 -12.14 20.66 9.02
N ASP A 217 -12.11 21.30 7.86
CA ASP A 217 -11.46 20.78 6.66
C ASP A 217 -9.94 20.99 6.71
N ILE A 218 -9.20 20.20 5.93
CA ILE A 218 -7.77 20.01 6.13
C ILE A 218 -6.95 20.71 5.04
N LEU A 219 -6.03 21.60 5.45
CA LEU A 219 -5.01 22.18 4.57
C LEU A 219 -3.82 22.72 5.39
N PRO A 220 -2.56 22.28 5.16
CA PRO A 220 -2.14 21.26 4.19
C PRO A 220 -2.60 19.84 4.57
N PHE A 221 -2.73 18.98 3.54
CA PHE A 221 -2.98 17.55 3.73
C PHE A 221 -1.66 16.78 3.62
N HIS A 222 -1.11 16.45 4.80
CA HIS A 222 0.12 15.68 5.04
C HIS A 222 -0.09 14.74 6.24
N LEU A 223 -0.13 13.44 5.97
CA LEU A 223 -0.16 12.41 7.02
C LEU A 223 0.89 11.34 6.77
N GLU A 224 1.18 10.54 7.78
CA GLU A 224 2.26 9.57 7.75
C GLU A 224 1.84 8.21 8.32
N PHE A 225 2.10 7.14 7.56
CA PHE A 225 2.00 5.76 8.03
C PHE A 225 3.34 5.29 8.60
N ARG A 226 3.42 5.12 9.93
CA ARG A 226 4.67 4.78 10.63
C ARG A 226 4.84 3.31 10.96
N PHE A 227 3.76 2.55 10.85
CA PHE A 227 3.74 1.15 11.20
C PHE A 227 4.51 0.20 10.28
N PRO A 228 4.81 0.51 9.00
CA PRO A 228 5.63 -0.39 8.19
C PRO A 228 7.05 -0.53 8.75
N ASP A 229 7.53 -1.76 8.74
CA ASP A 229 8.91 -2.06 9.14
C ASP A 229 9.85 -1.87 7.95
N ALA A 230 11.15 -1.71 8.21
CA ALA A 230 12.16 -1.60 7.16
C ALA A 230 12.08 -2.75 6.15
N ASP A 231 12.04 -2.37 4.87
CA ASP A 231 11.87 -3.23 3.72
C ASP A 231 12.82 -2.77 2.62
N LEU A 232 13.66 -3.68 2.12
CA LEU A 232 14.64 -3.41 1.08
C LEU A 232 14.32 -4.11 -0.25
N ALA A 233 13.04 -4.49 -0.47
CA ALA A 233 12.53 -4.96 -1.74
C ALA A 233 11.80 -3.81 -2.50
N PRO A 234 12.39 -3.26 -3.58
CA PRO A 234 11.79 -2.17 -4.35
C PRO A 234 10.36 -2.42 -4.80
N THR A 235 10.06 -3.65 -5.23
CA THR A 235 8.73 -4.03 -5.70
C THR A 235 7.71 -4.01 -4.56
N SER A 236 8.10 -4.45 -3.37
CA SER A 236 7.25 -4.43 -2.17
C SER A 236 6.92 -3.00 -1.74
N VAL A 237 7.94 -2.12 -1.65
CA VAL A 237 7.75 -0.72 -1.27
C VAL A 237 6.85 0.01 -2.28
N THR A 238 7.07 -0.23 -3.57
CA THR A 238 6.23 0.33 -4.63
C THR A 238 4.78 -0.13 -4.51
N ALA A 239 4.54 -1.42 -4.29
CA ALA A 239 3.18 -1.93 -4.13
C ALA A 239 2.47 -1.34 -2.89
N LYS A 240 3.20 -1.16 -1.78
CA LYS A 240 2.70 -0.50 -0.56
C LYS A 240 2.37 0.97 -0.79
N THR A 241 3.11 1.69 -1.63
CA THR A 241 2.72 3.05 -2.06
C THR A 241 1.32 3.06 -2.68
N PHE A 242 1.01 2.11 -3.56
CA PHE A 242 -0.33 2.01 -4.17
C PHE A 242 -1.39 1.51 -3.20
N LEU A 243 -1.05 0.66 -2.22
CA LEU A 243 -1.95 0.31 -1.12
C LEU A 243 -2.43 1.56 -0.36
N PHE A 244 -1.50 2.43 0.04
CA PHE A 244 -1.83 3.64 0.79
C PHE A 244 -2.59 4.68 -0.05
N MET A 245 -2.25 4.80 -1.34
CA MET A 245 -3.05 5.60 -2.28
C MET A 245 -4.46 5.03 -2.44
N ALA A 246 -4.60 3.70 -2.58
CA ALA A 246 -5.90 3.05 -2.71
C ALA A 246 -6.76 3.24 -1.46
N LEU A 247 -6.18 3.17 -0.26
CA LEU A 247 -6.88 3.48 0.99
C LEU A 247 -7.42 4.91 1.00
N LEU A 248 -6.62 5.90 0.57
CA LEU A 248 -7.06 7.30 0.46
C LEU A 248 -8.23 7.44 -0.53
N LEU A 249 -8.09 6.92 -1.76
CA LEU A 249 -9.15 7.03 -2.76
C LEU A 249 -10.41 6.26 -2.37
N LYS A 250 -10.27 5.13 -1.66
CA LYS A 250 -11.41 4.40 -1.11
C LYS A 250 -12.10 5.18 0.01
N ALA A 251 -11.36 5.94 0.82
CA ALA A 251 -11.94 6.82 1.83
C ALA A 251 -12.83 7.90 1.21
N VAL A 252 -12.46 8.42 0.02
CA VAL A 252 -13.30 9.33 -0.77
C VAL A 252 -14.57 8.64 -1.23
N ASP A 253 -14.46 7.44 -1.83
CA ASP A 253 -15.62 6.68 -2.29
C ASP A 253 -16.63 6.45 -1.16
N LEU A 254 -16.13 6.04 0.01
CA LEU A 254 -16.95 5.77 1.20
C LEU A 254 -17.52 7.06 1.82
N GLY A 255 -16.85 8.20 1.63
CA GLY A 255 -17.30 9.53 2.08
C GLY A 255 -18.66 9.93 1.52
N GLN A 256 -19.07 9.38 0.37
CA GLN A 256 -20.42 9.58 -0.19
C GLN A 256 -21.54 9.02 0.68
N TYR A 257 -21.21 8.03 1.51
CA TYR A 257 -22.19 7.33 2.33
C TYR A 257 -22.09 7.72 3.82
N GLY A 258 -21.05 8.46 4.19
CA GLY A 258 -20.81 8.97 5.53
C GLY A 258 -19.47 8.48 6.11
N VAL A 259 -19.40 8.43 7.44
CA VAL A 259 -18.21 8.02 8.19
C VAL A 259 -18.30 6.54 8.56
N ILE A 260 -17.25 5.76 8.27
CA ILE A 260 -17.17 4.34 8.63
C ILE A 260 -17.32 4.18 10.15
N HIS A 261 -18.12 3.21 10.59
CA HIS A 261 -18.15 2.74 11.96
C HIS A 261 -17.28 1.49 12.09
N VAL A 262 -16.29 1.53 12.97
CA VAL A 262 -15.35 0.42 13.14
C VAL A 262 -15.97 -0.69 14.01
N GLY A 263 -16.76 -1.55 13.34
CA GLY A 263 -17.16 -2.88 13.82
C GLY A 263 -18.04 -2.95 15.07
N LYS A 264 -18.41 -4.17 15.46
CA LYS A 264 -19.08 -4.48 16.72
C LYS A 264 -18.06 -4.67 17.84
N ILE A 265 -18.50 -4.57 19.11
CA ILE A 265 -17.62 -4.66 20.30
C ILE A 265 -16.71 -5.91 20.28
N ARG A 266 -17.26 -7.09 19.98
CA ARG A 266 -16.49 -8.35 19.99
C ARG A 266 -15.42 -8.41 18.88
N PRO A 267 -15.75 -8.21 17.59
CA PRO A 267 -14.75 -8.08 16.53
C PRO A 267 -13.69 -7.02 16.83
N TRP A 268 -14.10 -5.87 17.38
CA TRP A 268 -13.16 -4.80 17.71
C TRP A 268 -12.16 -5.20 18.80
N ARG A 269 -12.62 -5.87 19.88
CA ARG A 269 -11.73 -6.42 20.91
C ARG A 269 -10.74 -7.41 20.31
N ARG A 270 -11.18 -8.28 19.41
CA ARG A 270 -10.29 -9.22 18.71
C ARG A 270 -9.22 -8.50 17.89
N LYS A 271 -9.57 -7.42 17.18
CA LYS A 271 -8.60 -6.60 16.44
C LYS A 271 -7.54 -5.99 17.36
N ILE A 272 -7.93 -5.50 18.54
CA ILE A 272 -7.00 -4.99 19.55
C ILE A 272 -6.09 -6.10 20.09
N GLU A 273 -6.63 -7.29 20.35
CA GLU A 273 -5.82 -8.46 20.76
C GLU A 273 -4.77 -8.82 19.70
N LEU A 274 -5.17 -8.89 18.42
CA LEU A 274 -4.26 -9.17 17.30
C LEU A 274 -3.16 -8.09 17.19
N LEU A 275 -3.53 -6.81 17.32
CA LEU A 275 -2.56 -5.73 17.36
C LEU A 275 -1.59 -5.86 18.54
N ASN A 276 -2.06 -6.24 19.73
CA ASN A 276 -1.19 -6.47 20.88
C ASN A 276 -0.31 -7.72 20.73
N LEU A 277 -0.65 -8.67 19.86
CA LEU A 277 0.25 -9.77 19.50
C LEU A 277 1.32 -9.33 18.49
N LEU A 278 1.02 -8.36 17.63
CA LEU A 278 1.92 -7.89 16.57
C LEU A 278 2.78 -6.70 16.96
N SER A 279 2.26 -5.77 17.77
CA SER A 279 2.92 -4.53 18.19
C SER A 279 2.83 -4.41 19.71
N ASN A 280 3.84 -4.94 20.38
CA ASN A 280 3.98 -4.92 21.83
C ASN A 280 5.42 -4.60 22.24
N ASN A 281 5.68 -4.85 23.52
CA ASN A 281 6.96 -4.75 24.20
C ASN A 281 7.36 -3.31 24.58
N ASP A 282 7.03 -2.95 25.82
CA ASP A 282 7.48 -1.71 26.48
C ASP A 282 8.86 -1.87 27.16
N GLY A 283 9.48 -3.05 27.03
CA GLY A 283 10.77 -3.38 27.63
C GLY A 283 11.97 -2.96 26.76
N ASN A 284 13.13 -3.53 27.10
CA ASN A 284 14.41 -3.13 26.50
C ASN A 284 14.69 -3.72 25.10
N LEU A 285 13.88 -4.67 24.62
CA LEU A 285 14.10 -5.24 23.30
C LEU A 285 13.61 -4.26 22.22
N ALA A 286 14.27 -4.27 21.07
CA ALA A 286 13.90 -3.47 19.90
C ALA A 286 12.74 -4.06 19.08
N THR A 287 12.33 -5.29 19.39
CA THR A 287 11.32 -6.07 18.66
C THR A 287 10.07 -6.27 19.50
N SER A 288 8.92 -6.45 18.85
CA SER A 288 7.77 -7.08 19.53
C SER A 288 8.04 -8.56 19.77
N ASP A 289 7.43 -9.11 20.81
CA ASP A 289 7.34 -10.55 21.04
C ASP A 289 6.11 -11.07 20.29
N THR A 290 6.37 -11.75 19.17
CA THR A 290 5.35 -12.35 18.31
C THR A 290 5.27 -13.87 18.46
N SER A 291 5.84 -14.43 19.53
CA SER A 291 5.76 -15.88 19.82
C SER A 291 4.32 -16.40 19.94
N GLY A 292 3.40 -15.54 20.37
CA GLY A 292 1.96 -15.85 20.45
C GLY A 292 1.20 -15.78 19.12
N VAL A 293 1.83 -15.32 18.03
CA VAL A 293 1.22 -15.33 16.69
C VAL A 293 1.31 -16.76 16.15
N THR A 294 0.28 -17.59 16.32
CA THR A 294 0.27 -18.97 15.79
C THR A 294 -0.07 -19.01 14.30
N ASN A 295 -0.03 -20.19 13.66
CA ASN A 295 -0.47 -20.33 12.27
C ASN A 295 -1.96 -19.99 12.10
N ALA A 296 -2.81 -20.34 13.07
CA ALA A 296 -4.21 -19.94 13.06
C ALA A 296 -4.40 -18.41 13.12
N VAL A 297 -3.53 -17.70 13.85
CA VAL A 297 -3.52 -16.22 13.86
C VAL A 297 -3.05 -15.67 12.51
N ILE A 298 -2.06 -16.28 11.87
CA ILE A 298 -1.63 -15.91 10.52
C ILE A 298 -2.78 -16.08 9.52
N GLU A 299 -3.48 -17.21 9.53
CA GLU A 299 -4.62 -17.47 8.66
C GLU A 299 -5.75 -16.44 8.87
N GLU A 300 -6.01 -16.04 10.12
CA GLU A 300 -6.97 -14.98 10.46
C GLU A 300 -6.55 -13.62 9.87
N LEU A 301 -5.26 -13.26 9.99
CA LEU A 301 -4.71 -12.02 9.42
C LEU A 301 -4.73 -12.03 7.89
N GLN A 302 -4.41 -13.17 7.27
CA GLN A 302 -4.47 -13.37 5.82
C GLN A 302 -5.89 -13.22 5.30
N GLN A 303 -6.88 -13.81 5.98
CA GLN A 303 -8.28 -13.65 5.61
C GLN A 303 -8.73 -12.19 5.69
N GLY A 304 -8.32 -11.46 6.74
CA GLY A 304 -8.59 -10.04 6.86
C GLY A 304 -7.92 -9.20 5.78
N LEU A 305 -6.71 -9.58 5.35
CA LEU A 305 -6.01 -8.94 4.25
C LEU A 305 -6.67 -9.19 2.89
N TYR A 306 -7.13 -10.40 2.63
CA TYR A 306 -7.93 -10.69 1.43
C TYR A 306 -9.22 -9.86 1.42
N GLU A 307 -9.91 -9.73 2.56
CA GLU A 307 -11.08 -8.84 2.67
C GLU A 307 -10.71 -7.37 2.35
N LEU A 308 -9.57 -6.89 2.84
CA LEU A 308 -9.07 -5.54 2.52
C LEU A 308 -8.76 -5.38 1.03
N LEU A 309 -8.02 -6.32 0.42
CA LEU A 309 -7.65 -6.24 -0.99
C LEU A 309 -8.88 -6.36 -1.90
N ASP A 310 -9.85 -7.22 -1.56
CA ASP A 310 -11.13 -7.30 -2.25
C ASP A 310 -11.91 -5.97 -2.19
N LEU A 311 -11.90 -5.31 -1.02
CA LEU A 311 -12.53 -4.00 -0.84
C LEU A 311 -11.84 -2.92 -1.71
N LEU A 312 -10.52 -3.00 -1.85
CA LEU A 312 -9.71 -2.04 -2.61
C LEU A 312 -9.60 -2.37 -4.10
N ALA A 313 -9.90 -3.59 -4.54
CA ALA A 313 -9.73 -4.03 -5.93
C ALA A 313 -10.41 -3.09 -6.95
N PRO A 314 -11.66 -2.60 -6.74
CA PRO A 314 -12.25 -1.62 -7.64
C PRO A 314 -11.48 -0.29 -7.72
N THR A 315 -10.77 0.10 -6.66
CA THR A 315 -9.91 1.28 -6.64
C THR A 315 -8.62 1.06 -7.42
N PHE A 316 -8.06 -0.16 -7.41
CA PHE A 316 -6.88 -0.49 -8.20
C PHE A 316 -7.13 -0.42 -9.70
N ASN A 317 -8.36 -0.67 -10.17
CA ASN A 317 -8.74 -0.48 -11.58
C ASN A 317 -8.63 0.98 -12.05
N TYR A 318 -8.54 1.94 -11.12
CA TYR A 318 -8.31 3.35 -11.45
C TYR A 318 -6.84 3.65 -11.75
N PHE A 319 -5.91 2.74 -11.40
CA PHE A 319 -4.49 2.89 -11.67
C PHE A 319 -4.14 2.22 -13.01
N VAL A 320 -3.75 3.02 -13.99
CA VAL A 320 -3.34 2.54 -15.32
C VAL A 320 -2.06 1.71 -15.22
N ASP A 321 -2.04 0.55 -15.91
CA ASP A 321 -0.90 -0.36 -16.04
C ASP A 321 -0.20 -0.70 -14.71
N ASN A 322 -0.99 -1.04 -13.70
CA ASN A 322 -0.53 -1.13 -12.33
C ASN A 322 -0.54 -2.57 -11.76
N PRO A 323 0.63 -3.22 -11.64
CA PRO A 323 0.71 -4.57 -11.10
C PRO A 323 0.77 -4.62 -9.55
N ALA A 324 0.43 -3.56 -8.83
CA ALA A 324 0.55 -3.55 -7.37
C ALA A 324 -0.37 -4.57 -6.69
N LEU A 325 -1.60 -4.78 -7.20
CA LEU A 325 -2.55 -5.69 -6.58
C LEU A 325 -2.03 -7.15 -6.58
N PRO A 326 -1.53 -7.72 -7.69
CA PRO A 326 -0.85 -9.03 -7.67
C PRO A 326 0.31 -9.13 -6.67
N VAL A 327 1.14 -8.09 -6.58
CA VAL A 327 2.26 -8.05 -5.60
C VAL A 327 1.73 -8.05 -4.17
N LEU A 328 0.72 -7.23 -3.87
CA LEU A 328 0.09 -7.17 -2.55
C LEU A 328 -0.54 -8.51 -2.18
N THR A 329 -1.21 -9.18 -3.12
CA THR A 329 -1.75 -10.53 -2.93
C THR A 329 -0.65 -11.53 -2.56
N ALA A 330 0.49 -11.51 -3.25
CA ALA A 330 1.63 -12.36 -2.89
C ALA A 330 2.23 -12.03 -1.50
N LEU A 331 2.12 -10.76 -1.06
CA LEU A 331 2.52 -10.33 0.28
C LEU A 331 1.49 -10.70 1.36
N VAL A 332 0.22 -10.95 1.00
CA VAL A 332 -0.77 -11.50 1.96
C VAL A 332 -0.35 -12.90 2.38
N GLU A 333 -0.05 -13.77 1.42
CA GLU A 333 0.33 -15.15 1.68
C GLU A 333 1.64 -15.25 2.47
N GLN A 334 2.65 -14.46 2.06
CA GLN A 334 3.95 -14.40 2.73
C GLN A 334 4.45 -12.96 2.74
N PRO A 335 4.18 -12.18 3.80
CA PRO A 335 4.79 -10.87 3.97
C PRO A 335 6.30 -11.00 4.11
N ILE A 336 7.00 -9.87 3.97
CA ILE A 336 8.47 -9.81 4.03
C ILE A 336 9.01 -10.52 5.27
N SER A 337 8.39 -10.34 6.44
CA SER A 337 8.83 -11.01 7.65
C SER A 337 8.82 -12.54 7.56
N LEU A 338 7.76 -13.15 7.00
CA LEU A 338 7.67 -14.59 6.85
C LEU A 338 8.67 -15.14 5.83
N ARG A 339 8.91 -14.39 4.74
CA ARG A 339 9.96 -14.73 3.77
C ARG A 339 11.33 -14.73 4.44
N ARG A 340 11.63 -13.70 5.22
CA ARG A 340 12.89 -13.62 5.98
C ARG A 340 13.02 -14.73 7.02
N CYS A 341 11.94 -15.08 7.73
CA CYS A 341 11.92 -16.22 8.66
C CYS A 341 12.24 -17.55 7.96
N ALA A 342 11.80 -17.70 6.70
CA ALA A 342 12.08 -18.88 5.88
C ALA A 342 13.50 -18.90 5.28
N GLY A 343 14.31 -17.85 5.52
CA GLY A 343 15.70 -17.79 5.12
C GLY A 343 15.98 -17.09 3.79
N TYR A 344 14.95 -16.51 3.16
CA TYR A 344 15.14 -15.77 1.91
C TYR A 344 15.92 -14.48 2.15
N ASP A 345 16.87 -14.20 1.26
CA ASP A 345 17.56 -12.91 1.24
C ASP A 345 16.78 -11.85 0.44
N TRP A 346 17.28 -10.60 0.46
CA TRP A 346 16.59 -9.48 -0.22
C TRP A 346 16.55 -9.62 -1.74
N ALA A 347 17.57 -10.23 -2.35
CA ALA A 347 17.62 -10.42 -3.79
C ALA A 347 16.61 -11.49 -4.23
N GLU A 348 16.49 -12.58 -3.47
CA GLU A 348 15.48 -13.62 -3.71
C GLU A 348 14.06 -13.08 -3.48
N ILE A 349 13.85 -12.31 -2.42
CA ILE A 349 12.55 -11.65 -2.15
C ILE A 349 12.19 -10.74 -3.31
N GLU A 350 13.09 -9.83 -3.73
CA GLU A 350 12.82 -8.92 -4.84
C GLU A 350 12.57 -9.68 -6.14
N GLN A 351 13.34 -10.73 -6.44
CA GLN A 351 13.13 -11.54 -7.64
C GLN A 351 11.70 -12.11 -7.67
N THR A 352 11.28 -12.80 -6.60
CA THR A 352 9.96 -13.43 -6.52
C THR A 352 8.80 -12.43 -6.58
N LEU A 353 8.96 -11.22 -6.04
CA LEU A 353 7.95 -10.18 -6.11
C LEU A 353 7.95 -9.50 -7.49
N SER A 354 9.12 -9.22 -8.05
CA SER A 354 9.27 -8.59 -9.37
C SER A 354 8.69 -9.46 -10.50
N ASP A 355 8.76 -10.79 -10.36
CA ASP A 355 8.13 -11.74 -11.27
C ASP A 355 6.60 -11.53 -11.35
N ARG A 356 5.97 -11.09 -10.25
CA ARG A 356 4.53 -10.74 -10.22
C ARG A 356 4.21 -9.42 -10.93
N THR A 357 5.23 -8.63 -11.25
CA THR A 357 5.07 -7.38 -12.00
C THR A 357 5.26 -7.55 -13.49
N ARG A 358 5.73 -8.71 -13.96
CA ARG A 358 5.94 -8.97 -15.38
C ARG A 358 4.57 -9.15 -16.05
N LEU A 359 3.97 -8.03 -16.47
CA LEU A 359 3.36 -8.00 -17.80
C LEU A 359 4.48 -8.43 -18.76
N ASP A 360 4.21 -9.33 -19.68
CA ASP A 360 5.22 -9.67 -20.67
C ASP A 360 5.63 -8.42 -21.50
N ASP A 361 6.71 -8.51 -22.28
CA ASP A 361 7.27 -7.38 -23.05
C ASP A 361 6.28 -6.73 -24.05
N VAL A 362 5.07 -7.27 -24.17
CA VAL A 362 3.97 -6.83 -25.06
C VAL A 362 2.74 -6.35 -24.26
N GLY A 363 2.79 -6.35 -22.93
CA GLY A 363 1.71 -5.83 -22.07
C GLY A 363 0.62 -6.85 -21.73
N PHE A 364 0.80 -8.12 -22.05
CA PHE A 364 -0.14 -9.21 -21.74
C PHE A 364 0.22 -9.89 -20.42
N ASP A 365 -0.80 -10.30 -19.68
CA ASP A 365 -0.66 -11.24 -18.57
C ASP A 365 -0.94 -12.69 -19.00
N GLU A 366 -0.88 -13.64 -18.05
CA GLU A 366 -1.13 -15.06 -18.32
C GLU A 366 -2.54 -15.33 -18.85
N THR A 367 -3.54 -14.58 -18.37
CA THR A 367 -4.92 -14.71 -18.84
C THR A 367 -5.10 -14.20 -20.27
N ASP A 368 -4.41 -13.10 -20.61
CA ASP A 368 -4.37 -12.62 -22.00
C ASP A 368 -3.70 -13.65 -22.92
N ARG A 369 -2.63 -14.31 -22.47
CA ARG A 369 -1.96 -15.38 -23.23
C ARG A 369 -2.84 -16.59 -23.45
N ASP A 370 -3.54 -17.06 -22.42
CA ASP A 370 -4.47 -18.18 -22.54
C ASP A 370 -5.61 -17.86 -23.51
N MET A 371 -6.17 -16.64 -23.41
CA MET A 371 -7.18 -16.16 -24.34
C MET A 371 -6.64 -16.09 -25.78
N MET A 372 -5.45 -15.50 -25.98
CA MET A 372 -4.81 -15.43 -27.29
C MET A 372 -4.55 -16.82 -27.87
N GLN A 373 -4.08 -17.75 -27.05
CA GLN A 373 -3.82 -19.12 -27.46
C GLN A 373 -5.10 -19.80 -27.96
N HIS A 374 -6.21 -19.67 -27.23
CA HIS A 374 -7.48 -20.27 -27.67
C HIS A 374 -8.05 -19.62 -28.94
N ILE A 375 -7.80 -18.32 -29.14
CA ILE A 375 -8.13 -17.61 -30.39
C ILE A 375 -7.26 -18.13 -31.54
N ASP A 376 -5.94 -18.19 -31.36
CA ASP A 376 -4.97 -18.64 -32.39
C ASP A 376 -5.17 -20.12 -32.77
N LEU A 377 -5.51 -20.98 -31.80
CA LEU A 377 -5.76 -22.41 -32.02
C LEU A 377 -7.18 -22.70 -32.54
N GLY A 378 -8.10 -21.75 -32.41
CA GLY A 378 -9.52 -21.92 -32.77
C GLY A 378 -10.27 -22.88 -31.85
N ASP A 379 -9.78 -23.10 -30.63
CA ASP A 379 -10.36 -24.02 -29.65
C ASP A 379 -11.77 -23.60 -29.23
N TRP A 380 -12.04 -22.29 -29.24
CA TRP A 380 -13.34 -21.71 -28.92
C TRP A 380 -14.11 -21.37 -30.19
N GLY A 381 -14.41 -22.39 -30.99
CA GLY A 381 -15.15 -22.29 -32.25
C GLY A 381 -16.64 -22.61 -32.16
N GLN A 382 -17.35 -22.39 -33.27
CA GLN A 382 -18.75 -22.76 -33.49
C GLN A 382 -19.77 -22.06 -32.58
N PHE A 383 -19.44 -20.87 -32.08
CA PHE A 383 -20.38 -20.07 -31.33
C PHE A 383 -21.35 -19.32 -32.27
N PRO A 384 -22.63 -19.17 -31.88
CA PRO A 384 -23.65 -18.55 -32.73
C PRO A 384 -23.52 -17.02 -32.85
N SER A 385 -22.77 -16.39 -31.94
CA SER A 385 -22.53 -14.95 -31.92
C SER A 385 -21.29 -14.61 -31.10
N LEU A 386 -20.75 -13.41 -31.30
CA LEU A 386 -19.69 -12.84 -30.47
C LEU A 386 -20.10 -12.79 -28.99
N GLU A 387 -21.36 -12.44 -28.70
CA GLU A 387 -21.86 -12.38 -27.32
C GLU A 387 -21.81 -13.77 -26.64
N ALA A 388 -22.21 -14.83 -27.35
CA ALA A 388 -22.15 -16.19 -26.82
C ALA A 388 -20.69 -16.65 -26.59
N TRP A 389 -19.79 -16.26 -27.49
CA TRP A 389 -18.35 -16.49 -27.33
C TRP A 389 -17.81 -15.76 -26.10
N CYS A 390 -18.14 -14.48 -25.91
CA CYS A 390 -17.69 -13.68 -24.78
C CYS A 390 -18.18 -14.25 -23.44
N TRP A 391 -19.44 -14.71 -23.38
CA TRP A 391 -19.96 -15.37 -22.17
C TRP A 391 -19.20 -16.66 -21.83
N TYR A 392 -18.86 -17.45 -22.85
CA TYR A 392 -18.08 -18.67 -22.67
C TYR A 392 -16.65 -18.34 -22.22
N ALA A 393 -15.95 -17.47 -22.94
CA ALA A 393 -14.60 -17.04 -22.62
C ALA A 393 -14.50 -16.45 -21.21
N ALA A 394 -15.45 -15.59 -20.81
CA ALA A 394 -15.49 -15.02 -19.47
C ALA A 394 -15.62 -16.10 -18.39
N ARG A 395 -16.42 -17.14 -18.64
CA ARG A 395 -16.59 -18.25 -17.69
C ARG A 395 -15.32 -19.10 -17.59
N GLU A 396 -14.75 -19.51 -18.72
CA GLU A 396 -13.57 -20.39 -18.74
C GLU A 396 -12.33 -19.69 -18.15
N LEU A 397 -12.18 -18.39 -18.39
CA LEU A 397 -11.08 -17.58 -17.85
C LEU A 397 -11.37 -17.00 -16.46
N TYR A 398 -12.51 -17.34 -15.85
CA TYR A 398 -12.94 -16.81 -14.55
C TYR A 398 -12.99 -15.28 -14.48
N LEU A 399 -13.37 -14.63 -15.57
CA LEU A 399 -13.48 -13.18 -15.72
C LEU A 399 -14.92 -12.68 -15.58
N THR A 400 -15.09 -11.42 -15.16
CA THR A 400 -16.36 -10.72 -15.31
C THR A 400 -16.52 -10.25 -16.77
N PRO A 401 -17.75 -10.05 -17.28
CA PRO A 401 -17.97 -9.55 -18.63
C PRO A 401 -17.23 -8.24 -18.94
N GLN A 402 -17.19 -7.30 -17.97
CA GLN A 402 -16.49 -6.03 -18.14
C GLN A 402 -14.97 -6.18 -18.22
N ASN A 403 -14.40 -7.16 -17.49
CA ASN A 403 -12.96 -7.41 -17.52
C ASN A 403 -12.56 -8.06 -18.85
N LEU A 404 -13.37 -9.01 -19.35
CA LEU A 404 -13.17 -9.59 -20.67
C LEU A 404 -13.25 -8.52 -21.77
N GLU A 405 -14.25 -7.63 -21.72
CA GLU A 405 -14.41 -6.55 -22.71
C GLU A 405 -13.15 -5.66 -22.78
N HIS A 406 -12.65 -5.22 -21.62
CA HIS A 406 -11.44 -4.40 -21.56
C HIS A 406 -10.19 -5.11 -22.11
N ARG A 407 -10.06 -6.41 -21.85
CA ARG A 407 -8.95 -7.22 -22.37
C ARG A 407 -9.07 -7.44 -23.88
N LEU A 408 -10.28 -7.61 -24.40
CA LEU A 408 -10.51 -7.69 -25.84
C LEU A 408 -10.20 -6.36 -26.54
N GLU A 409 -10.53 -5.20 -25.94
CA GLU A 409 -10.12 -3.89 -26.45
C GLU A 409 -8.60 -3.74 -26.51
N HIS A 410 -7.90 -4.22 -25.46
CA HIS A 410 -6.45 -4.22 -25.42
C HIS A 410 -5.85 -5.14 -26.49
N LEU A 411 -6.38 -6.34 -26.66
CA LEU A 411 -6.00 -7.27 -27.72
C LEU A 411 -6.26 -6.71 -29.12
N ASP A 412 -7.37 -6.01 -29.33
CA ASP A 412 -7.68 -5.36 -30.60
C ASP A 412 -6.65 -4.28 -30.93
N THR A 413 -6.26 -3.49 -29.93
CA THR A 413 -5.25 -2.45 -30.09
C THR A 413 -3.88 -3.03 -30.48
N MET A 414 -3.53 -4.20 -29.93
CA MET A 414 -2.19 -4.78 -30.06
C MET A 414 -2.03 -5.76 -31.24
N ARG A 415 -3.05 -6.59 -31.51
CA ARG A 415 -3.01 -7.63 -32.55
C ARG A 415 -4.18 -7.55 -33.54
N GLY A 416 -5.14 -6.66 -33.34
CA GLY A 416 -6.35 -6.52 -34.16
C GLY A 416 -7.21 -7.77 -34.12
N ILE A 417 -8.43 -7.69 -33.59
CA ILE A 417 -9.32 -8.85 -33.52
C ILE A 417 -10.57 -8.63 -34.37
N ARG A 418 -11.04 -9.70 -35.00
CA ARG A 418 -12.25 -9.70 -35.84
C ARG A 418 -13.11 -10.91 -35.50
N TRP A 419 -14.42 -10.71 -35.46
CA TRP A 419 -15.36 -11.83 -35.43
C TRP A 419 -15.44 -12.51 -36.80
N ASP A 420 -15.21 -13.82 -36.84
CA ASP A 420 -15.41 -14.65 -38.02
C ASP A 420 -16.73 -15.42 -37.93
N THR A 421 -17.69 -15.00 -38.76
CA THR A 421 -19.03 -15.61 -38.81
C THR A 421 -19.06 -17.03 -39.36
N THR A 422 -18.02 -17.46 -40.09
CA THR A 422 -17.95 -18.79 -40.69
C THR A 422 -17.44 -19.81 -39.67
N GLN A 423 -16.44 -19.43 -38.88
CA GLN A 423 -15.87 -20.28 -37.84
C GLN A 423 -16.59 -20.14 -36.49
N GLY A 424 -17.35 -19.06 -36.30
CA GLY A 424 -18.04 -18.77 -35.04
C GLY A 424 -17.05 -18.49 -33.91
N THR A 425 -16.01 -17.70 -34.18
CA THR A 425 -14.95 -17.36 -33.22
C THR A 425 -14.31 -16.00 -33.52
N LEU A 426 -13.48 -15.51 -32.59
CA LEU A 426 -12.58 -14.39 -32.86
C LEU A 426 -11.33 -14.88 -33.60
N VAL A 427 -10.79 -14.04 -34.48
CA VAL A 427 -9.52 -14.28 -35.18
C VAL A 427 -8.65 -13.03 -35.13
N PHE A 428 -7.33 -13.20 -35.08
CA PHE A 428 -6.40 -12.09 -35.19
C PHE A 428 -6.27 -11.61 -36.65
N THR A 429 -6.00 -10.31 -36.81
CA THR A 429 -5.95 -9.64 -38.11
C THR A 429 -4.59 -9.00 -38.42
N SER A 430 -3.66 -9.00 -37.46
CA SER A 430 -2.26 -8.59 -37.65
C SER A 430 -1.25 -9.63 -37.17
#